data_AF-A0A926IJV7-F1
#
_entry.id   AF-A0A926IJV7-F1
#
_cell.length_a   1.000
_cell.length_b   1.000
_cell.length_c   1.000
_cell.angle_alpha   90.00
_cell.angle_beta   90.00
_cell.angle_gamma   90.00
#
_symmetry.space_group_name_H-M   'P 1'
#
loop_
_entity.id
_entity.type
_entity.pdbx_description
1 polymer ?
#
loop_
_entity_poly.entity_id
_entity_poly.type
_entity_poly.pdbx_seq_one_letter_code
_entity_poly.pdbx_strand_id
1 'polypeptide(L)'
;MKFKKEIFAMNNSNNYSKAIDDSSPQPIDAIIKVFISNNRLEAYINIAPPKNGGKPPSIQALMTALSNKNVTFGVIEKILDNISKSPIYDKNIIVARGVRPVNGINGSYEILFKIIRDLKPKEREDGTVDFHDLEIVENVKQGQTLCNITLPTEGTDGISVTNERISCIKGKPVPSLLGKNTKLNQDGTAIISKIDGQVNYNYGKINVNETLFIKENVDISTGNIKVAGNIIVSGAVHPGFIVEATGNIEVRGGVSSATLISGGNIILRSGAIGSNLNCEGDLTSRFIENSRVFVKGNIKTDYIMNSNIKCGKTLQTTSSISKIVGGTYLVGENIEARIIGSAAGVNTHLEIGTDSTIIKRQQELIKELPQSESKAHSLESLISLLRQYETANRLTPEKKKTLHDAVYSYQEIARSIENGKKELAQITELINTKGYGRVVCSDTIHPGTTVKIGPFQMKVDEPLAGRSLYYSEDGICVGML
;
A
#
# COMPACT_ATOMS: atom_id res chain seq x y z
N MET A 1 -19.40 -9.33 -97.52
CA MET A 1 -18.46 -9.07 -98.64
C MET A 1 -17.52 -10.27 -98.72
N LYS A 2 -17.56 -11.08 -99.80
CA LYS A 2 -16.70 -10.97 -101.00
C LYS A 2 -15.20 -11.12 -100.61
N PHE A 3 -14.44 -12.15 -101.02
CA PHE A 3 -14.69 -13.24 -101.98
C PHE A 3 -14.23 -14.62 -101.49
N LYS A 4 -14.79 -15.66 -102.12
CA LYS A 4 -14.54 -17.10 -101.97
C LYS A 4 -13.78 -17.58 -103.23
N LYS A 5 -13.08 -18.73 -103.18
CA LYS A 5 -12.90 -19.71 -104.31
C LYS A 5 -12.01 -19.21 -105.51
N GLU A 6 -11.49 -19.97 -106.49
CA GLU A 6 -11.37 -21.41 -106.90
C GLU A 6 -10.41 -21.55 -108.14
N ILE A 7 -9.92 -22.69 -108.69
CA ILE A 7 -9.90 -24.16 -108.37
C ILE A 7 -8.80 -24.90 -109.22
N PHE A 8 -8.19 -26.00 -108.72
CA PHE A 8 -7.48 -27.09 -109.48
C PHE A 8 -6.25 -26.70 -110.38
N ALA A 9 -5.43 -27.60 -110.97
CA ALA A 9 -5.44 -29.06 -111.10
C ALA A 9 -4.02 -29.72 -111.09
N MET A 10 -4.03 -31.05 -110.95
CA MET A 10 -2.93 -32.04 -111.02
C MET A 10 -1.99 -31.96 -112.26
N ASN A 11 -0.71 -32.35 -112.11
CA ASN A 11 -0.25 -33.67 -112.60
C ASN A 11 1.19 -34.10 -112.21
N ASN A 12 1.29 -35.36 -111.75
CA ASN A 12 2.36 -36.36 -111.81
C ASN A 12 3.79 -36.00 -112.26
N SER A 13 4.81 -36.49 -111.52
CA SER A 13 5.58 -37.71 -111.90
C SER A 13 6.71 -38.07 -110.90
N ASN A 14 6.80 -39.36 -110.54
CA ASN A 14 7.98 -40.19 -110.23
C ASN A 14 9.25 -39.53 -109.62
N ASN A 15 9.79 -39.98 -108.48
CA ASN A 15 10.30 -41.35 -108.30
C ASN A 15 10.57 -41.71 -106.82
N TYR A 16 10.56 -43.02 -106.52
CA TYR A 16 11.04 -43.57 -105.25
C TYR A 16 12.58 -43.60 -105.20
N SER A 17 13.18 -43.12 -104.10
CA SER A 17 14.47 -43.59 -103.63
C SER A 17 14.43 -43.81 -102.11
N LYS A 18 14.49 -45.08 -101.71
CA LYS A 18 14.38 -45.52 -100.31
C LYS A 18 15.78 -45.57 -99.71
N ALA A 19 16.26 -44.44 -99.17
CA ALA A 19 17.47 -44.41 -98.35
C ALA A 19 17.08 -44.68 -96.89
N ILE A 20 17.50 -45.84 -96.36
CA ILE A 20 17.41 -46.12 -94.93
C ILE A 20 18.63 -45.45 -94.29
N ASP A 21 18.41 -44.27 -93.70
CA ASP A 21 19.45 -43.53 -93.01
C ASP A 21 19.65 -44.12 -91.61
N ASP A 22 20.67 -44.98 -91.47
CA ASP A 22 21.03 -45.68 -90.24
C ASP A 22 21.81 -44.75 -89.29
N SER A 23 21.24 -43.58 -89.00
CA SER A 23 21.77 -42.63 -88.03
C SER A 23 21.27 -42.99 -86.63
N SER A 24 21.88 -44.02 -86.03
CA SER A 24 21.66 -44.37 -84.61
C SER A 24 21.76 -43.11 -83.74
N PRO A 25 20.71 -42.71 -83.01
CA PRO A 25 20.65 -41.39 -82.41
C PRO A 25 21.71 -41.22 -81.32
N GLN A 26 22.35 -40.05 -81.26
CA GLN A 26 23.50 -39.84 -80.36
C GLN A 26 23.13 -40.06 -78.87
N PRO A 27 24.06 -40.56 -78.04
CA PRO A 27 23.84 -40.76 -76.61
C PRO A 27 23.57 -39.44 -75.90
N ILE A 28 22.52 -39.41 -75.07
CA ILE A 28 22.14 -38.26 -74.25
C ILE A 28 22.21 -38.69 -72.78
N ASP A 29 23.19 -38.15 -72.05
CA ASP A 29 23.39 -38.41 -70.62
C ASP A 29 22.20 -37.93 -69.77
N ALA A 30 22.06 -38.47 -68.56
CA ALA A 30 20.97 -38.15 -67.65
C ALA A 30 20.96 -36.65 -67.25
N ILE A 31 19.84 -35.96 -67.48
CA ILE A 31 19.73 -34.52 -67.18
C ILE A 31 19.28 -34.31 -65.73
N ILE A 32 20.16 -33.74 -64.92
CA ILE A 32 19.90 -33.42 -63.51
C ILE A 32 19.32 -32.00 -63.41
N LYS A 33 18.10 -31.87 -62.89
CA LYS A 33 17.45 -30.59 -62.58
C LYS A 33 17.38 -30.43 -61.06
N VAL A 34 17.92 -29.32 -60.56
CA VAL A 34 17.85 -28.95 -59.14
C VAL A 34 16.82 -27.83 -58.96
N PHE A 35 15.90 -28.03 -58.02
CA PHE A 35 14.88 -27.06 -57.62
C PHE A 35 15.04 -26.75 -56.13
N ILE A 36 14.92 -25.47 -55.75
CA ILE A 36 14.90 -25.04 -54.35
C ILE A 36 13.47 -24.62 -54.02
N SER A 37 12.97 -25.01 -52.86
CA SER A 37 11.64 -24.61 -52.39
C SER A 37 11.52 -23.09 -52.19
N ASN A 38 10.32 -22.53 -52.32
CA ASN A 38 10.11 -21.08 -52.18
C ASN A 38 10.53 -20.52 -50.80
N ASN A 39 10.47 -21.35 -49.75
CA ASN A 39 10.95 -21.02 -48.40
C ASN A 39 12.46 -21.23 -48.19
N ARG A 40 13.19 -21.64 -49.23
CA ARG A 40 14.64 -21.96 -49.25
C ARG A 40 15.09 -23.02 -48.24
N LEU A 41 14.17 -23.78 -47.64
CA LEU A 41 14.47 -24.80 -46.62
C LEU A 41 14.70 -26.20 -47.19
N GLU A 42 14.40 -26.46 -48.46
CA GLU A 42 14.56 -27.78 -49.08
C GLU A 42 15.10 -27.66 -50.50
N ALA A 43 16.06 -28.52 -50.85
CA ALA A 43 16.53 -28.69 -52.23
C ALA A 43 16.08 -30.05 -52.75
N TYR A 44 15.59 -30.06 -53.98
CA TYR A 44 15.07 -31.23 -54.69
C TYR A 44 15.91 -31.48 -55.94
N ILE A 45 16.25 -32.75 -56.18
CA ILE A 45 16.75 -33.22 -57.48
C ILE A 45 15.64 -33.95 -58.21
N ASN A 46 15.53 -33.68 -59.51
CA ASN A 46 14.77 -34.47 -60.47
C ASN A 46 15.72 -34.87 -61.61
N ILE A 47 15.72 -36.15 -61.99
CA ILE A 47 16.64 -36.70 -62.99
C ILE A 47 15.82 -37.23 -64.15
N ALA A 48 16.02 -36.68 -65.35
CA ALA A 48 15.48 -37.27 -66.56
C ALA A 48 16.36 -38.47 -66.99
N PRO A 49 15.76 -39.58 -67.45
CA PRO A 49 16.51 -40.78 -67.82
C PRO A 49 17.42 -40.53 -69.03
N PRO A 50 18.61 -41.16 -69.08
CA PRO A 50 19.47 -41.08 -70.25
C PRO A 50 18.82 -41.74 -71.47
N LYS A 51 19.18 -41.28 -72.67
CA LYS A 51 18.67 -41.83 -73.93
C LYS A 51 19.82 -42.32 -74.80
N ASN A 52 19.52 -43.31 -75.66
CA ASN A 52 20.42 -43.82 -76.70
C ASN A 52 21.82 -44.25 -76.18
N GLY A 53 21.89 -44.85 -74.99
CA GLY A 53 23.16 -45.30 -74.39
C GLY A 53 23.94 -44.23 -73.61
N GLY A 54 23.34 -43.07 -73.33
CA GLY A 54 23.92 -42.07 -72.43
C GLY A 54 24.12 -42.58 -70.99
N LYS A 55 25.01 -41.92 -70.25
CA LYS A 55 25.46 -42.34 -68.92
C LYS A 55 24.43 -42.01 -67.81
N PRO A 56 24.33 -42.87 -66.77
CA PRO A 56 23.56 -42.56 -65.57
C PRO A 56 24.19 -41.39 -64.78
N PRO A 57 23.43 -40.74 -63.88
CA PRO A 57 23.93 -39.63 -63.07
C PRO A 57 25.05 -40.11 -62.13
N SER A 58 26.26 -39.55 -62.27
CA SER A 58 27.34 -39.80 -61.32
C SER A 58 27.20 -38.92 -60.07
N ILE A 59 27.72 -39.38 -58.93
CA ILE A 59 27.75 -38.58 -57.70
C ILE A 59 28.45 -37.22 -57.89
N GLN A 60 29.48 -37.17 -58.74
CA GLN A 60 30.16 -35.92 -59.12
C GLN A 60 29.22 -34.99 -59.90
N ALA A 61 28.45 -35.51 -60.87
CA ALA A 61 27.48 -34.71 -61.62
C ALA A 61 26.33 -34.19 -60.72
N LEU A 62 25.88 -34.99 -59.75
CA LEU A 62 24.88 -34.60 -58.76
C LEU A 62 25.40 -33.47 -57.84
N MET A 63 26.63 -33.59 -57.33
CA MET A 63 27.26 -32.57 -56.51
C MET A 63 27.48 -31.27 -57.30
N THR A 64 28.02 -31.35 -58.52
CA THR A 64 28.20 -30.18 -59.40
C THR A 64 26.86 -29.50 -59.73
N ALA A 65 25.79 -30.26 -59.97
CA ALA A 65 24.46 -29.70 -60.21
C ALA A 65 23.90 -28.95 -58.99
N LEU A 66 24.16 -29.45 -57.76
CA LEU A 66 23.79 -28.77 -56.51
C LEU A 66 24.61 -27.49 -56.29
N SER A 67 25.93 -27.56 -56.46
CA SER A 67 26.82 -26.39 -56.37
C SER A 67 26.46 -25.31 -57.41
N ASN A 68 26.10 -25.69 -58.64
CA ASN A 68 25.62 -24.77 -59.68
C ASN A 68 24.28 -24.07 -59.34
N LYS A 69 23.55 -24.55 -58.34
CA LYS A 69 22.38 -23.87 -57.74
C LYS A 69 22.65 -23.31 -56.35
N ASN A 70 23.92 -23.18 -55.96
CA ASN A 70 24.38 -22.70 -54.66
C ASN A 70 23.87 -23.52 -53.45
N VAL A 71 23.43 -24.77 -53.67
CA VAL A 71 23.03 -25.66 -52.57
C VAL A 71 24.29 -26.15 -51.85
N THR A 72 24.56 -25.54 -50.69
CA THR A 72 25.83 -25.64 -49.96
C THR A 72 25.65 -26.06 -48.51
N PHE A 73 24.42 -26.07 -47.99
CA PHE A 73 24.12 -26.39 -46.60
C PHE A 73 23.06 -27.49 -46.47
N GLY A 74 23.22 -28.38 -45.50
CA GLY A 74 22.24 -29.40 -45.15
C GLY A 74 22.07 -30.53 -46.19
N VAL A 75 23.08 -30.75 -47.05
CA VAL A 75 23.08 -31.80 -48.08
C VAL A 75 23.09 -33.18 -47.43
N ILE A 76 22.20 -34.07 -47.90
CA ILE A 76 22.00 -35.42 -47.35
C ILE A 76 22.77 -36.41 -48.21
N GLU A 77 24.08 -36.54 -47.96
CA GLU A 77 25.01 -37.37 -48.73
C GLU A 77 24.52 -38.81 -48.97
N LYS A 78 23.90 -39.43 -47.95
CA LYS A 78 23.31 -40.78 -48.04
C LYS A 78 22.25 -40.90 -49.14
N ILE A 79 21.48 -39.83 -49.40
CA ILE A 79 20.48 -39.82 -50.47
C ILE A 79 21.16 -39.68 -51.83
N LEU A 80 22.22 -38.88 -51.94
CA LEU A 80 22.99 -38.73 -53.18
C LEU A 80 23.73 -40.01 -53.59
N ASP A 81 24.32 -40.72 -52.63
CA ASP A 81 24.95 -42.03 -52.86
C ASP A 81 23.92 -43.08 -53.31
N ASN A 82 22.75 -43.13 -52.66
CA ASN A 82 21.65 -44.01 -53.07
C ASN A 82 21.13 -43.67 -54.48
N ILE A 83 20.97 -42.39 -54.83
CA ILE A 83 20.56 -41.96 -56.18
C ILE A 83 21.63 -42.32 -57.22
N SER A 84 22.93 -42.23 -56.89
CA SER A 84 24.01 -42.58 -57.81
C SER A 84 24.11 -44.10 -58.03
N LYS A 85 23.75 -44.93 -57.05
CA LYS A 85 23.75 -46.40 -57.13
C LYS A 85 22.44 -46.99 -57.68
N SER A 86 21.32 -46.29 -57.51
CA SER A 86 20.00 -46.73 -57.94
C SER A 86 19.17 -45.50 -58.33
N PRO A 87 19.37 -44.97 -59.56
CA PRO A 87 18.76 -43.71 -59.98
C PRO A 87 17.24 -43.84 -60.10
N ILE A 88 16.54 -42.94 -59.40
CA ILE A 88 15.08 -42.82 -59.46
C ILE A 88 14.78 -41.64 -60.39
N TYR A 89 14.23 -41.95 -61.57
CA TYR A 89 13.94 -40.96 -62.61
C TYR A 89 12.58 -40.28 -62.45
N ASP A 90 12.47 -39.08 -63.03
CA ASP A 90 11.25 -38.26 -63.17
C ASP A 90 10.49 -37.95 -61.86
N LYS A 91 11.14 -38.10 -60.70
CA LYS A 91 10.61 -37.77 -59.37
C LYS A 91 11.45 -36.70 -58.69
N ASN A 92 10.80 -35.85 -57.90
CA ASN A 92 11.45 -34.85 -57.06
C ASN A 92 11.90 -35.50 -55.75
N ILE A 93 13.19 -35.57 -55.48
CA ILE A 93 13.77 -36.19 -54.28
C ILE A 93 14.45 -35.11 -53.46
N ILE A 94 14.12 -35.02 -52.16
CA ILE A 94 14.77 -34.07 -51.24
C ILE A 94 16.21 -34.53 -51.00
N VAL A 95 17.17 -33.67 -51.35
CA VAL A 95 18.61 -33.94 -51.23
C VAL A 95 19.34 -32.95 -50.33
N ALA A 96 18.71 -31.84 -49.92
CA ALA A 96 19.19 -31.00 -48.84
C ALA A 96 18.04 -30.44 -47.99
N ARG A 97 18.30 -30.23 -46.69
CA ARG A 97 17.38 -29.64 -45.73
C ARG A 97 18.08 -28.54 -44.91
N GLY A 98 17.54 -27.32 -44.99
CA GLY A 98 17.93 -26.21 -44.15
C GLY A 98 17.34 -26.32 -42.73
N VAL A 99 17.81 -25.46 -41.82
CA VAL A 99 17.27 -25.30 -40.48
C VAL A 99 16.16 -24.25 -40.52
N ARG A 100 14.96 -24.58 -40.04
CA ARG A 100 13.84 -23.64 -39.96
C ARG A 100 14.04 -22.62 -38.82
N PRO A 101 13.78 -21.32 -39.01
CA PRO A 101 13.81 -20.37 -37.90
C PRO A 101 12.75 -20.70 -36.84
N VAL A 102 13.08 -20.48 -35.58
CA VAL A 102 12.15 -20.53 -34.45
C VAL A 102 11.85 -19.10 -34.04
N ASN A 103 10.57 -18.70 -34.10
CA ASN A 103 10.17 -17.37 -33.66
C ASN A 103 10.29 -17.21 -32.15
N GLY A 104 10.59 -16.01 -31.72
CA GLY A 104 10.53 -15.60 -30.33
C GLY A 104 9.09 -15.59 -29.78
N ILE A 105 8.97 -15.81 -28.48
CA ILE A 105 7.72 -15.75 -27.74
C ILE A 105 7.57 -14.32 -27.21
N ASN A 106 6.38 -13.73 -27.35
CA ASN A 106 6.09 -12.41 -26.79
C ASN A 106 6.14 -12.44 -25.26
N GLY A 107 6.54 -11.33 -24.65
CA GLY A 107 6.42 -11.16 -23.21
C GLY A 107 4.96 -11.12 -22.77
N SER A 108 4.69 -11.67 -21.59
CA SER A 108 3.39 -11.66 -20.91
C SER A 108 3.51 -11.02 -19.53
N TYR A 109 2.37 -10.64 -18.93
CA TYR A 109 2.36 -10.11 -17.58
C TYR A 109 1.14 -10.61 -16.80
N GLU A 110 1.27 -10.63 -15.48
CA GLU A 110 0.25 -11.10 -14.53
C GLU A 110 0.14 -10.06 -13.42
N ILE A 111 -1.06 -9.48 -13.23
CA ILE A 111 -1.31 -8.48 -12.20
C ILE A 111 -1.75 -9.18 -10.90
N LEU A 112 -1.10 -8.84 -9.78
CA LEU A 112 -1.25 -9.53 -8.50
C LEU A 112 -2.26 -8.84 -7.54
N PHE A 113 -3.16 -8.02 -8.08
CA PHE A 113 -4.19 -7.29 -7.33
C PHE A 113 -5.51 -7.23 -8.13
N LYS A 114 -6.66 -7.03 -7.47
CA LYS A 114 -7.97 -7.03 -8.13
C LYS A 114 -8.17 -5.76 -8.98
N ILE A 115 -8.25 -5.94 -10.30
CA ILE A 115 -8.52 -4.85 -11.26
C ILE A 115 -10.01 -4.49 -11.30
N ILE A 116 -10.88 -5.51 -11.24
CA ILE A 116 -12.34 -5.38 -11.27
C ILE A 116 -12.86 -5.66 -9.88
N ARG A 117 -13.71 -4.77 -9.37
CA ARG A 117 -14.34 -4.89 -8.05
C ARG A 117 -15.82 -5.15 -8.23
N ASP A 118 -16.22 -6.40 -8.04
CA ASP A 118 -17.62 -6.74 -7.82
C ASP A 118 -18.03 -6.15 -6.46
N LEU A 119 -18.77 -5.04 -6.48
CA LEU A 119 -19.38 -4.43 -5.30
C LEU A 119 -20.57 -5.28 -4.82
N LYS A 120 -20.28 -6.50 -4.38
CA LYS A 120 -21.23 -7.41 -3.75
C LYS A 120 -21.03 -7.34 -2.23
N PRO A 121 -22.04 -6.92 -1.45
CA PRO A 121 -21.94 -6.95 0.00
C PRO A 121 -21.78 -8.41 0.46
N LYS A 122 -20.97 -8.63 1.51
CA LYS A 122 -20.62 -9.98 1.96
C LYS A 122 -21.76 -10.59 2.76
N GLU A 123 -22.18 -11.80 2.43
CA GLU A 123 -22.96 -12.62 3.37
C GLU A 123 -22.06 -13.05 4.53
N ARG A 124 -22.50 -12.80 5.76
CA ARG A 124 -21.89 -13.28 6.99
C ARG A 124 -22.25 -14.76 7.20
N GLU A 125 -21.55 -15.43 8.11
CA GLU A 125 -21.78 -16.84 8.45
C GLU A 125 -23.20 -17.14 8.98
N ASP A 126 -23.92 -16.11 9.43
CA ASP A 126 -25.32 -16.18 9.88
C ASP A 126 -26.37 -15.93 8.77
N GLY A 127 -25.93 -15.72 7.53
CA GLY A 127 -26.79 -15.40 6.39
C GLY A 127 -27.24 -13.93 6.30
N THR A 128 -26.74 -13.04 7.18
CA THR A 128 -27.00 -11.60 7.08
C THR A 128 -26.01 -10.90 6.16
N VAL A 129 -26.48 -9.91 5.39
CA VAL A 129 -25.68 -9.21 4.38
C VAL A 129 -25.00 -7.98 4.99
N ASP A 130 -23.68 -7.93 4.93
CA ASP A 130 -22.88 -6.79 5.40
C ASP A 130 -22.62 -5.77 4.28
N PHE A 131 -23.38 -4.68 4.33
CA PHE A 131 -23.25 -3.53 3.43
C PHE A 131 -22.06 -2.61 3.78
N HIS A 132 -21.27 -2.92 4.81
CA HIS A 132 -20.17 -2.06 5.25
C HIS A 132 -18.79 -2.49 4.74
N ASP A 133 -18.58 -3.71 4.27
CA ASP A 133 -17.28 -4.15 3.74
C ASP A 133 -17.36 -4.50 2.24
N LEU A 134 -17.17 -3.47 1.42
CA LEU A 134 -17.22 -3.54 -0.05
C LEU A 134 -15.82 -3.68 -0.71
N GLU A 135 -14.75 -3.88 0.06
CA GLU A 135 -13.35 -4.02 -0.42
C GLU A 135 -12.91 -2.97 -1.48
N ILE A 136 -13.38 -1.71 -1.36
CA ILE A 136 -13.11 -0.65 -2.36
C ILE A 136 -11.64 -0.16 -2.33
N VAL A 137 -10.79 -0.70 -1.46
CA VAL A 137 -9.40 -0.28 -1.30
C VAL A 137 -8.48 -1.50 -1.24
N GLU A 138 -7.60 -1.61 -2.23
CA GLU A 138 -6.52 -2.60 -2.22
C GLU A 138 -5.23 -1.90 -1.78
N ASN A 139 -4.88 -2.12 -0.51
CA ASN A 139 -3.73 -1.51 0.14
C ASN A 139 -2.47 -2.34 -0.14
N VAL A 140 -1.36 -1.66 -0.44
CA VAL A 140 -0.07 -2.28 -0.75
C VAL A 140 1.05 -1.63 0.05
N LYS A 141 2.09 -2.39 0.35
CA LYS A 141 3.29 -1.92 1.06
C LYS A 141 4.44 -1.56 0.12
N GLN A 142 5.34 -0.70 0.58
CA GLN A 142 6.62 -0.43 -0.07
C GLN A 142 7.38 -1.74 -0.33
N GLY A 143 7.86 -1.93 -1.56
CA GLY A 143 8.56 -3.15 -1.98
C GLY A 143 7.65 -4.34 -2.35
N GLN A 144 6.34 -4.26 -2.11
CA GLN A 144 5.40 -5.32 -2.53
C GLN A 144 5.34 -5.43 -4.06
N THR A 145 5.37 -6.67 -4.56
CA THR A 145 5.16 -6.98 -5.98
C THR A 145 3.70 -6.79 -6.37
N LEU A 146 3.47 -6.05 -7.45
CA LEU A 146 2.16 -5.68 -7.98
C LEU A 146 1.85 -6.38 -9.31
N CYS A 147 2.89 -6.77 -10.06
CA CYS A 147 2.76 -7.43 -11.35
C CYS A 147 4.03 -8.21 -11.70
N ASN A 148 3.88 -9.45 -12.17
CA ASN A 148 4.96 -10.26 -12.74
C ASN A 148 5.05 -10.02 -14.26
N ILE A 149 6.26 -10.07 -14.82
CA ILE A 149 6.55 -9.88 -16.24
C ILE A 149 7.41 -11.05 -16.72
N THR A 150 6.89 -11.78 -17.70
CA THR A 150 7.64 -12.74 -18.51
C THR A 150 8.32 -11.98 -19.64
N LEU A 151 9.65 -12.05 -19.74
CA LEU A 151 10.41 -11.37 -20.79
C LEU A 151 10.21 -12.07 -22.15
N PRO A 152 10.22 -11.31 -23.28
CA PRO A 152 10.18 -11.92 -24.61
C PRO A 152 11.47 -12.69 -24.91
N THR A 153 11.38 -13.66 -25.83
CA THR A 153 12.57 -14.34 -26.37
C THR A 153 12.90 -13.83 -27.77
N GLU A 154 14.19 -13.82 -28.12
CA GLU A 154 14.68 -13.32 -29.42
C GLU A 154 14.32 -14.25 -30.60
N GLY A 155 14.05 -15.53 -30.33
CA GLY A 155 13.99 -16.58 -31.35
C GLY A 155 15.37 -17.09 -31.76
N THR A 156 15.41 -18.00 -32.73
CA THR A 156 16.65 -18.47 -33.37
C THR A 156 16.48 -18.48 -34.89
N ASP A 157 17.48 -17.95 -35.59
CA ASP A 157 17.44 -17.87 -37.05
C ASP A 157 17.60 -19.26 -37.68
N GLY A 158 16.98 -19.40 -38.86
CA GLY A 158 17.17 -20.55 -39.72
C GLY A 158 18.37 -20.37 -40.66
N ILE A 159 18.71 -21.45 -41.33
CA ILE A 159 19.75 -21.50 -42.37
C ILE A 159 19.12 -22.18 -43.59
N SER A 160 19.13 -21.51 -44.74
CA SER A 160 18.62 -22.09 -45.98
C SER A 160 19.53 -23.22 -46.49
N VAL A 161 19.05 -24.00 -47.47
CA VAL A 161 19.91 -24.94 -48.21
C VAL A 161 21.02 -24.26 -49.02
N THR A 162 20.90 -22.93 -49.22
CA THR A 162 21.89 -22.06 -49.87
C THR A 162 22.88 -21.41 -48.90
N ASN A 163 22.88 -21.83 -47.62
CA ASN A 163 23.69 -21.26 -46.53
C ASN A 163 23.41 -19.77 -46.25
N GLU A 164 22.22 -19.28 -46.61
CA GLU A 164 21.74 -17.93 -46.29
C GLU A 164 20.97 -17.95 -44.96
N ARG A 165 21.14 -16.91 -44.14
CA ARG A 165 20.39 -16.73 -42.89
C ARG A 165 18.92 -16.43 -43.18
N ILE A 166 18.02 -17.20 -42.57
CA ILE A 166 16.57 -16.96 -42.59
C ILE A 166 16.19 -16.34 -41.24
N SER A 167 15.95 -15.03 -41.23
CA SER A 167 15.65 -14.27 -40.01
C SER A 167 14.41 -14.78 -39.28
N CYS A 168 14.52 -14.98 -37.97
CA CYS A 168 13.39 -15.22 -37.09
C CYS A 168 12.61 -13.93 -36.76
N ILE A 169 11.37 -14.08 -36.30
CA ILE A 169 10.59 -12.97 -35.73
C ILE A 169 10.86 -12.92 -34.23
N LYS A 170 11.44 -11.81 -33.75
CA LYS A 170 11.67 -11.56 -32.32
C LYS A 170 10.34 -11.42 -31.55
N GLY A 171 10.31 -11.94 -30.33
CA GLY A 171 9.19 -11.71 -29.40
C GLY A 171 9.07 -10.23 -29.03
N LYS A 172 7.84 -9.73 -28.96
CA LYS A 172 7.57 -8.34 -28.55
C LYS A 172 7.56 -8.21 -27.02
N PRO A 173 8.19 -7.18 -26.43
CA PRO A 173 8.09 -6.92 -25.00
C PRO A 173 6.67 -6.50 -24.61
N VAL A 174 6.35 -6.63 -23.32
CA VAL A 174 5.10 -6.10 -22.75
C VAL A 174 5.05 -4.57 -22.86
N PRO A 175 3.85 -3.96 -22.99
CA PRO A 175 3.71 -2.51 -22.88
C PRO A 175 4.14 -2.03 -21.49
N SER A 176 4.61 -0.78 -21.39
CA SER A 176 5.06 -0.23 -20.11
C SER A 176 3.88 0.04 -19.17
N LEU A 177 3.68 -0.87 -18.22
CA LEU A 177 2.67 -0.76 -17.15
C LEU A 177 3.10 0.17 -16.00
N LEU A 178 4.28 0.81 -16.09
CA LEU A 178 4.81 1.68 -15.03
C LEU A 178 4.00 2.99 -14.92
N GLY A 179 3.32 3.14 -13.79
CA GLY A 179 2.66 4.36 -13.35
C GLY A 179 3.34 5.02 -12.14
N LYS A 180 2.63 5.94 -11.50
CA LYS A 180 3.16 6.70 -10.34
C LYS A 180 3.53 5.77 -9.18
N ASN A 181 4.63 6.09 -8.52
CA ASN A 181 5.14 5.38 -7.35
C ASN A 181 5.38 3.86 -7.54
N THR A 182 5.64 3.43 -8.77
CA THR A 182 6.11 2.06 -9.08
C THR A 182 7.53 2.08 -9.65
N LYS A 183 8.23 0.95 -9.59
CA LYS A 183 9.49 0.67 -10.31
C LYS A 183 9.51 -0.79 -10.77
N LEU A 184 10.36 -1.10 -11.73
CA LEU A 184 10.77 -2.49 -11.97
C LEU A 184 11.75 -2.96 -10.89
N ASN A 185 11.85 -4.27 -10.69
CA ASN A 185 13.00 -4.91 -10.06
C ASN A 185 14.24 -4.83 -10.96
N GLN A 186 15.39 -5.29 -10.48
CA GLN A 186 16.66 -5.25 -11.21
C GLN A 186 16.61 -6.05 -12.53
N ASP A 187 15.88 -7.16 -12.54
CA ASP A 187 15.81 -8.10 -13.68
C ASP A 187 14.74 -7.71 -14.73
N GLY A 188 13.92 -6.69 -14.46
CA GLY A 188 12.80 -6.29 -15.32
C GLY A 188 11.62 -7.27 -15.34
N THR A 189 11.62 -8.28 -14.47
CA THR A 189 10.62 -9.36 -14.38
C THR A 189 9.47 -9.07 -13.40
N ALA A 190 9.50 -7.95 -12.67
CA ALA A 190 8.46 -7.60 -11.70
C ALA A 190 8.31 -6.10 -11.51
N ILE A 191 7.08 -5.62 -11.33
CA ILE A 191 6.78 -4.24 -10.90
C ILE A 191 6.50 -4.26 -9.40
N ILE A 192 7.21 -3.41 -8.66
CA ILE A 192 7.15 -3.28 -7.21
C ILE A 192 6.77 -1.86 -6.78
N SER A 193 6.06 -1.73 -5.66
CA SER A 193 5.70 -0.42 -5.10
C SER A 193 6.92 0.33 -4.55
N LYS A 194 6.93 1.66 -4.70
CA LYS A 194 7.90 2.56 -4.06
C LYS A 194 7.46 3.06 -2.68
N ILE A 195 6.18 2.96 -2.33
CA ILE A 195 5.59 3.51 -1.10
C ILE A 195 4.51 2.58 -0.55
N ASP A 196 4.06 2.83 0.68
CA ASP A 196 2.77 2.32 1.17
C ASP A 196 1.63 3.15 0.52
N GLY A 197 0.50 2.52 0.19
CA GLY A 197 -0.62 3.23 -0.43
C GLY A 197 -1.71 2.33 -1.00
N GLN A 198 -2.66 2.91 -1.73
CA GLN A 198 -3.64 2.17 -2.54
C GLN A 198 -3.11 1.93 -3.95
N VAL A 199 -3.19 0.69 -4.45
CA VAL A 199 -2.92 0.38 -5.85
C VAL A 199 -4.16 0.61 -6.74
N ASN A 200 -3.96 1.19 -7.94
CA ASN A 200 -4.96 1.20 -9.00
C ASN A 200 -4.37 0.95 -10.39
N TYR A 201 -5.19 0.39 -11.27
CA TYR A 201 -4.85 0.13 -12.67
C TYR A 201 -5.67 1.06 -13.57
N ASN A 202 -5.04 2.15 -14.02
CA ASN A 202 -5.67 3.20 -14.82
C ASN A 202 -4.86 3.47 -16.09
N TYR A 203 -5.54 3.61 -17.24
CA TYR A 203 -4.91 3.89 -18.54
C TYR A 203 -3.77 2.92 -18.90
N GLY A 204 -3.92 1.64 -18.58
CA GLY A 204 -2.91 0.60 -18.81
C GLY A 204 -1.71 0.65 -17.87
N LYS A 205 -1.76 1.45 -16.79
CA LYS A 205 -0.65 1.66 -15.85
C LYS A 205 -1.04 1.34 -14.41
N ILE A 206 -0.11 0.71 -13.70
CA ILE A 206 -0.19 0.43 -12.27
C ILE A 206 0.34 1.66 -11.53
N ASN A 207 -0.48 2.29 -10.71
CA ASN A 207 -0.09 3.41 -9.86
C ASN A 207 -0.33 3.05 -8.40
N VAL A 208 0.55 3.49 -7.51
CA VAL A 208 0.31 3.47 -6.06
C VAL A 208 0.12 4.90 -5.59
N ASN A 209 -1.01 5.18 -4.95
CA ASN A 209 -1.36 6.51 -4.48
C ASN A 209 -1.38 6.49 -2.95
N GLU A 210 -0.66 7.44 -2.34
CA GLU A 210 -0.68 7.66 -0.89
C GLU A 210 -2.04 8.17 -0.42
N THR A 211 -2.78 8.88 -1.28
CA THR A 211 -4.07 9.51 -0.95
C THR A 211 -5.21 8.88 -1.74
N LEU A 212 -6.21 8.35 -1.03
CA LEU A 212 -7.50 7.98 -1.60
C LEU A 212 -8.39 9.22 -1.74
N PHE A 213 -8.95 9.43 -2.93
CA PHE A 213 -9.94 10.48 -3.19
C PHE A 213 -11.32 9.86 -3.39
N ILE A 214 -12.22 10.08 -2.43
CA ILE A 214 -13.66 9.80 -2.59
C ILE A 214 -14.32 11.07 -3.14
N LYS A 215 -14.93 10.95 -4.33
CA LYS A 215 -15.56 12.08 -5.04
C LYS A 215 -16.91 12.47 -4.47
N GLU A 216 -17.59 11.52 -3.83
CA GLU A 216 -18.96 11.66 -3.35
C GLU A 216 -18.99 11.45 -1.83
N ASN A 217 -20.10 10.96 -1.30
CA ASN A 217 -20.28 10.66 0.13
C ASN A 217 -19.67 9.30 0.50
N VAL A 218 -19.43 9.11 1.79
CA VAL A 218 -19.27 7.77 2.37
C VAL A 218 -20.64 7.34 2.88
N ASP A 219 -21.28 6.43 2.14
CA ASP A 219 -22.60 5.87 2.40
C ASP A 219 -22.67 4.39 1.97
N ILE A 220 -23.88 3.82 1.86
CA ILE A 220 -24.14 2.42 1.49
C ILE A 220 -23.47 2.00 0.17
N SER A 221 -23.26 2.93 -0.77
CA SER A 221 -22.56 2.65 -2.04
C SER A 221 -21.05 2.46 -1.89
N THR A 222 -20.48 2.97 -0.79
CA THR A 222 -19.03 3.05 -0.55
C THR A 222 -18.58 2.17 0.63
N GLY A 223 -19.46 1.94 1.60
CA GLY A 223 -19.13 1.16 2.80
C GLY A 223 -18.14 1.85 3.72
N ASN A 224 -17.60 1.09 4.67
CA ASN A 224 -16.47 1.49 5.50
C ASN A 224 -15.20 1.53 4.65
N ILE A 225 -14.30 2.45 5.01
CA ILE A 225 -13.10 2.74 4.23
C ILE A 225 -11.88 2.59 5.13
N LYS A 226 -10.93 1.73 4.75
CA LYS A 226 -9.66 1.54 5.45
C LYS A 226 -8.47 1.70 4.49
N VAL A 227 -7.63 2.70 4.72
CA VAL A 227 -6.51 3.06 3.82
C VAL A 227 -5.18 3.11 4.57
N ALA A 228 -4.18 2.44 4.02
CA ALA A 228 -2.77 2.63 4.37
C ALA A 228 -2.24 3.89 3.67
N GLY A 229 -2.61 5.07 4.18
CA GLY A 229 -2.33 6.36 3.54
C GLY A 229 -3.29 7.46 4.02
N ASN A 230 -3.44 8.51 3.24
CA ASN A 230 -4.36 9.62 3.48
C ASN A 230 -5.73 9.38 2.82
N ILE A 231 -6.79 10.00 3.33
CA ILE A 231 -8.14 9.97 2.75
C ILE A 231 -8.64 11.40 2.56
N ILE A 232 -9.21 11.70 1.38
CA ILE A 232 -9.93 12.94 1.10
C ILE A 232 -11.33 12.60 0.61
N VAL A 233 -12.34 12.90 1.45
CA VAL A 233 -13.77 12.78 1.13
C VAL A 233 -14.28 14.13 0.64
N SER A 234 -14.74 14.19 -0.60
CA SER A 234 -15.30 15.41 -1.19
C SER A 234 -16.75 15.67 -0.78
N GLY A 235 -17.52 14.61 -0.49
CA GLY A 235 -18.85 14.69 0.10
C GLY A 235 -18.86 14.59 1.62
N ALA A 236 -19.98 14.12 2.16
CA ALA A 236 -20.23 13.89 3.59
C ALA A 236 -19.91 12.45 4.01
N VAL A 237 -19.83 12.20 5.33
CA VAL A 237 -19.77 10.85 5.91
C VAL A 237 -21.09 10.60 6.65
N HIS A 238 -21.86 9.63 6.17
CA HIS A 238 -23.21 9.34 6.67
C HIS A 238 -23.20 8.52 7.98
N PRO A 239 -24.34 8.49 8.70
CA PRO A 239 -24.51 7.69 9.92
C PRO A 239 -24.12 6.22 9.76
N GLY A 240 -23.42 5.68 10.76
CA GLY A 240 -23.03 4.27 10.84
C GLY A 240 -21.69 3.93 10.20
N PHE A 241 -21.15 4.77 9.32
CA PHE A 241 -19.92 4.46 8.57
C PHE A 241 -18.63 4.78 9.35
N ILE A 242 -17.59 4.00 9.03
CA ILE A 242 -16.25 4.08 9.61
C ILE A 242 -15.24 4.44 8.50
N VAL A 243 -14.43 5.45 8.74
CA VAL A 243 -13.32 5.86 7.86
C VAL A 243 -12.02 5.83 8.66
N GLU A 244 -11.11 4.95 8.29
CA GLU A 244 -9.83 4.71 8.95
C GLU A 244 -8.66 4.95 7.99
N ALA A 245 -7.72 5.79 8.41
CA ALA A 245 -6.52 6.15 7.66
C ALA A 245 -5.28 6.02 8.55
N THR A 246 -4.19 5.45 8.04
CA THR A 246 -2.89 5.50 8.74
C THR A 246 -2.22 6.87 8.62
N GLY A 247 -2.56 7.64 7.59
CA GLY A 247 -2.20 9.04 7.41
C GLY A 247 -3.33 9.97 7.85
N ASN A 248 -3.52 11.07 7.11
CA ASN A 248 -4.50 12.12 7.43
C ASN A 248 -5.89 11.83 6.84
N ILE A 249 -6.95 12.37 7.44
CA ILE A 249 -8.32 12.39 6.88
C ILE A 249 -8.76 13.85 6.65
N GLU A 250 -9.15 14.19 5.42
CA GLU A 250 -9.89 15.41 5.10
C GLU A 250 -11.33 15.06 4.69
N VAL A 251 -12.33 15.72 5.30
CA VAL A 251 -13.74 15.63 4.89
C VAL A 251 -14.24 17.03 4.55
N ARG A 252 -14.76 17.20 3.33
CA ARG A 252 -15.27 18.49 2.85
C ARG A 252 -16.74 18.73 3.20
N GLY A 253 -17.57 17.68 3.21
CA GLY A 253 -18.94 17.71 3.70
C GLY A 253 -19.04 17.64 5.23
N GLY A 254 -20.25 17.41 5.73
CA GLY A 254 -20.50 17.15 7.15
C GLY A 254 -20.17 15.71 7.55
N VAL A 255 -19.90 15.51 8.84
CA VAL A 255 -19.76 14.17 9.45
C VAL A 255 -20.93 13.99 10.42
N SER A 256 -21.72 12.92 10.27
CA SER A 256 -22.92 12.72 11.07
C SER A 256 -23.02 11.28 11.55
N SER A 257 -23.03 11.08 12.88
CA SER A 257 -23.10 9.77 13.55
C SER A 257 -22.14 8.71 12.96
N ALA A 258 -20.93 9.15 12.61
CA ALA A 258 -19.90 8.34 11.97
C ALA A 258 -18.65 8.23 12.85
N THR A 259 -17.71 7.35 12.46
CA THR A 259 -16.43 7.16 13.16
C THR A 259 -15.26 7.46 12.25
N LEU A 260 -14.42 8.44 12.60
CA LEU A 260 -13.19 8.77 11.89
C LEU A 260 -11.97 8.41 12.75
N ILE A 261 -11.03 7.63 12.21
CA ILE A 261 -9.82 7.19 12.89
C ILE A 261 -8.60 7.53 12.02
N SER A 262 -7.73 8.42 12.50
CA SER A 262 -6.59 8.96 11.73
C SER A 262 -5.27 8.76 12.48
N GLY A 263 -4.31 8.10 11.84
CA GLY A 263 -2.92 8.04 12.32
C GLY A 263 -2.15 9.35 12.14
N GLY A 264 -2.72 10.32 11.42
CA GLY A 264 -2.26 11.69 11.31
C GLY A 264 -3.31 12.68 11.82
N ASN A 265 -3.56 13.74 11.05
CA ASN A 265 -4.53 14.79 11.39
C ASN A 265 -5.96 14.46 10.90
N ILE A 266 -6.97 15.15 11.46
CA ILE A 266 -8.33 15.20 10.89
C ILE A 266 -8.65 16.65 10.52
N ILE A 267 -9.12 16.88 9.29
CA ILE A 267 -9.51 18.18 8.77
C ILE A 267 -10.96 18.11 8.28
N LEU A 268 -11.89 18.69 9.03
CA LEU A 268 -13.28 18.86 8.63
C LEU A 268 -13.47 20.28 8.09
N ARG A 269 -13.88 20.42 6.82
CA ARG A 269 -14.20 21.76 6.26
C ARG A 269 -15.57 22.26 6.72
N SER A 270 -16.44 21.34 7.14
CA SER A 270 -17.67 21.58 7.89
C SER A 270 -17.45 21.20 9.36
N GLY A 271 -18.41 20.56 10.01
CA GLY A 271 -18.27 20.02 11.37
C GLY A 271 -18.78 18.59 11.52
N ALA A 272 -18.79 18.12 12.77
CA ALA A 272 -19.22 16.79 13.17
C ALA A 272 -20.39 16.86 14.15
N ILE A 273 -21.40 16.00 13.94
CA ILE A 273 -22.56 15.82 14.83
C ILE A 273 -22.64 14.36 15.24
N GLY A 274 -22.82 14.06 16.53
CA GLY A 274 -23.08 12.70 17.04
C GLY A 274 -21.95 11.69 16.79
N SER A 275 -20.74 12.14 16.47
CA SER A 275 -19.70 11.32 15.85
C SER A 275 -18.58 10.94 16.82
N ASN A 276 -17.80 9.91 16.48
CA ASN A 276 -16.58 9.55 17.20
C ASN A 276 -15.36 9.94 16.34
N LEU A 277 -14.54 10.87 16.84
CA LEU A 277 -13.32 11.34 16.17
C LEU A 277 -12.10 10.91 16.96
N ASN A 278 -11.17 10.22 16.33
CA ASN A 278 -9.90 9.79 16.93
C ASN A 278 -8.73 10.19 16.01
N CYS A 279 -7.80 11.02 16.49
CA CYS A 279 -6.57 11.28 15.75
C CYS A 279 -5.30 11.42 16.62
N GLU A 280 -4.20 10.93 16.05
CA GLU A 280 -2.86 10.99 16.66
C GLU A 280 -2.19 12.36 16.44
N GLY A 281 -2.59 13.11 15.40
CA GLY A 281 -2.17 14.48 15.14
C GLY A 281 -3.15 15.53 15.70
N ASP A 282 -3.35 16.60 14.95
CA ASP A 282 -4.28 17.69 15.25
C ASP A 282 -5.69 17.45 14.64
N LEU A 283 -6.71 18.10 15.19
CA LEU A 283 -8.07 18.18 14.63
C LEU A 283 -8.42 19.64 14.30
N THR A 284 -8.80 19.88 13.04
CA THR A 284 -9.43 21.15 12.62
C THR A 284 -10.86 20.91 12.16
N SER A 285 -11.81 21.71 12.63
CA SER A 285 -13.22 21.68 12.20
C SER A 285 -13.86 23.07 12.21
N ARG A 286 -15.12 23.20 11.78
CA ARG A 286 -15.96 24.36 12.12
C ARG A 286 -16.78 24.15 13.38
N PHE A 287 -17.33 22.95 13.57
CA PHE A 287 -18.14 22.67 14.75
C PHE A 287 -18.05 21.22 15.19
N ILE A 288 -18.26 20.99 16.48
CA ILE A 288 -18.31 19.67 17.09
C ILE A 288 -19.53 19.64 18.02
N GLU A 289 -20.52 18.81 17.72
CA GLU A 289 -21.77 18.72 18.48
C GLU A 289 -22.05 17.26 18.88
N ASN A 290 -22.49 17.05 20.13
CA ASN A 290 -22.93 15.75 20.64
C ASN A 290 -21.92 14.59 20.38
N SER A 291 -20.63 14.90 20.29
CA SER A 291 -19.60 14.01 19.74
C SER A 291 -18.60 13.55 20.81
N ARG A 292 -17.90 12.45 20.56
CA ARG A 292 -16.76 12.00 21.36
C ARG A 292 -15.48 12.21 20.56
N VAL A 293 -14.51 12.89 21.15
CA VAL A 293 -13.31 13.34 20.44
C VAL A 293 -12.08 12.99 21.27
N PHE A 294 -11.14 12.25 20.67
CA PHE A 294 -9.82 11.96 21.23
C PHE A 294 -8.75 12.42 20.24
N VAL A 295 -7.90 13.34 20.69
CA VAL A 295 -6.89 14.01 19.85
C VAL A 295 -5.61 14.12 20.66
N LYS A 296 -4.49 13.59 20.18
CA LYS A 296 -3.19 13.71 20.89
C LYS A 296 -2.49 15.05 20.64
N GLY A 297 -2.76 15.69 19.51
CA GLY A 297 -2.34 17.05 19.20
C GLY A 297 -3.30 18.11 19.75
N ASN A 298 -3.51 19.16 18.96
CA ASN A 298 -4.35 20.31 19.24
C ASN A 298 -5.75 20.15 18.61
N ILE A 299 -6.74 20.84 19.17
CA ILE A 299 -8.07 20.98 18.57
C ILE A 299 -8.32 22.44 18.21
N LYS A 300 -8.71 22.69 16.96
CA LYS A 300 -9.14 24.01 16.48
C LYS A 300 -10.53 23.93 15.83
N THR A 301 -11.49 24.69 16.34
CA THR A 301 -12.88 24.65 15.83
C THR A 301 -13.59 26.00 16.01
N ASP A 302 -14.64 26.32 15.24
CA ASP A 302 -15.37 27.59 15.46
C ASP A 302 -16.17 27.53 16.76
N TYR A 303 -16.79 26.40 17.09
CA TYR A 303 -17.44 26.15 18.39
C TYR A 303 -17.58 24.67 18.75
N ILE A 304 -17.98 24.39 19.99
CA ILE A 304 -18.26 23.04 20.51
C ILE A 304 -19.53 23.05 21.37
N MET A 305 -20.38 22.02 21.23
CA MET A 305 -21.55 21.79 22.08
C MET A 305 -21.68 20.33 22.55
N ASN A 306 -22.10 20.14 23.80
CA ASN A 306 -22.51 18.85 24.40
C ASN A 306 -21.59 17.65 24.06
N SER A 307 -20.29 17.89 24.03
CA SER A 307 -19.31 16.89 23.56
C SER A 307 -18.40 16.41 24.69
N ASN A 308 -17.85 15.21 24.53
CA ASN A 308 -16.84 14.66 25.42
C ASN A 308 -15.50 14.66 24.68
N ILE A 309 -14.59 15.54 25.11
CA ILE A 309 -13.34 15.82 24.41
C ILE A 309 -12.14 15.52 25.30
N LYS A 310 -11.17 14.80 24.72
CA LYS A 310 -9.83 14.58 25.26
C LYS A 310 -8.82 15.15 24.27
N CYS A 311 -8.13 16.21 24.65
CA CYS A 311 -7.13 16.90 23.85
C CYS A 311 -5.76 16.79 24.55
N GLY A 312 -4.75 16.27 23.85
CA GLY A 312 -3.40 16.09 24.40
C GLY A 312 -2.63 17.40 24.57
N LYS A 313 -2.97 18.43 23.79
CA LYS A 313 -2.36 19.76 23.83
C LYS A 313 -3.40 20.85 24.09
N THR A 314 -3.41 21.92 23.28
CA THR A 314 -4.30 23.07 23.42
C THR A 314 -5.61 22.86 22.64
N LEU A 315 -6.74 23.24 23.26
CA LEU A 315 -8.07 23.28 22.64
C LEU A 315 -8.44 24.75 22.43
N GLN A 316 -8.56 25.18 21.18
CA GLN A 316 -8.85 26.56 20.80
C GLN A 316 -10.15 26.65 20.00
N THR A 317 -11.05 27.55 20.40
CA THR A 317 -12.25 27.89 19.61
C THR A 317 -12.08 29.23 18.88
N THR A 318 -12.06 29.21 17.54
CA THR A 318 -11.70 30.36 16.69
C THR A 318 -12.80 30.78 15.73
N SER A 319 -13.64 31.73 16.12
CA SER A 319 -14.57 32.45 15.24
C SER A 319 -15.21 33.61 15.99
N SER A 320 -16.02 34.43 15.32
CA SER A 320 -16.94 35.37 15.99
C SER A 320 -17.93 34.64 16.92
N ILE A 321 -18.29 33.39 16.56
CA ILE A 321 -19.17 32.50 17.32
C ILE A 321 -18.43 31.57 18.31
N SER A 322 -17.15 31.84 18.61
CA SER A 322 -16.30 31.07 19.52
C SER A 322 -16.97 30.77 20.86
N LYS A 323 -17.32 29.49 21.08
CA LYS A 323 -17.95 29.04 22.32
C LYS A 323 -17.72 27.56 22.62
N ILE A 324 -17.69 27.23 23.91
CA ILE A 324 -17.67 25.87 24.46
C ILE A 324 -18.87 25.73 25.39
N VAL A 325 -19.86 24.91 25.03
CA VAL A 325 -21.13 24.82 25.78
C VAL A 325 -21.49 23.37 26.08
N GLY A 326 -21.46 22.98 27.35
CA GLY A 326 -21.94 21.68 27.82
C GLY A 326 -21.00 20.51 27.50
N GLY A 327 -21.02 19.49 28.36
CA GLY A 327 -20.17 18.30 28.22
C GLY A 327 -18.89 18.37 29.05
N THR A 328 -17.90 17.55 28.69
CA THR A 328 -16.68 17.30 29.47
C THR A 328 -15.42 17.43 28.62
N TYR A 329 -14.48 18.26 29.06
CA TYR A 329 -13.30 18.63 28.29
C TYR A 329 -12.05 18.38 29.13
N LEU A 330 -11.30 17.33 28.81
CA LEU A 330 -9.99 17.04 29.39
C LEU A 330 -8.91 17.53 28.43
N VAL A 331 -8.09 18.48 28.85
CA VAL A 331 -7.13 19.18 27.96
C VAL A 331 -5.75 19.26 28.62
N GLY A 332 -4.71 18.88 27.88
CA GLY A 332 -3.35 18.78 28.42
C GLY A 332 -2.64 20.13 28.61
N GLU A 333 -2.97 21.13 27.80
CA GLU A 333 -2.38 22.48 27.84
C GLU A 333 -3.45 23.57 28.06
N ASN A 334 -3.77 24.42 27.07
CA ASN A 334 -4.67 25.56 27.26
C ASN A 334 -6.08 25.27 26.73
N ILE A 335 -7.08 25.86 27.36
CA ILE A 335 -8.45 25.96 26.82
C ILE A 335 -8.69 27.41 26.46
N GLU A 336 -8.81 27.71 25.17
CA GLU A 336 -8.97 29.06 24.65
C GLU A 336 -10.33 29.22 23.98
N ALA A 337 -11.15 30.13 24.50
CA ALA A 337 -12.47 30.43 23.95
C ALA A 337 -12.86 31.89 24.15
N ARG A 338 -13.87 32.33 23.39
CA ARG A 338 -14.54 33.60 23.66
C ARG A 338 -15.60 33.42 24.75
N ILE A 339 -16.48 32.44 24.60
CA ILE A 339 -17.57 32.15 25.56
C ILE A 339 -17.44 30.72 26.11
N ILE A 340 -17.60 30.55 27.42
CA ILE A 340 -17.59 29.23 28.07
C ILE A 340 -18.88 29.06 28.88
N GLY A 341 -19.54 27.91 28.73
CA GLY A 341 -20.87 27.67 29.29
C GLY A 341 -21.97 28.44 28.56
N SER A 342 -23.13 28.58 29.19
CA SER A 342 -24.23 29.39 28.67
C SER A 342 -25.04 30.05 29.79
N ALA A 343 -25.73 31.15 29.47
CA ALA A 343 -26.63 31.82 30.40
C ALA A 343 -27.78 30.94 30.93
N ALA A 344 -28.07 29.80 30.28
CA ALA A 344 -29.02 28.79 30.74
C ALA A 344 -28.45 27.84 31.82
N GLY A 345 -27.21 28.03 32.27
CA GLY A 345 -26.59 27.20 33.31
C GLY A 345 -26.20 25.80 32.85
N VAL A 346 -25.96 25.58 31.55
CA VAL A 346 -25.62 24.25 31.02
C VAL A 346 -24.29 23.75 31.60
N ASN A 347 -24.37 22.65 32.34
CA ASN A 347 -23.23 21.98 33.00
C ASN A 347 -22.06 21.76 32.02
N THR A 348 -20.99 22.52 32.22
CA THR A 348 -19.79 22.51 31.37
C THR A 348 -18.59 22.21 32.24
N HIS A 349 -17.96 21.04 32.08
CA HIS A 349 -16.85 20.61 32.91
C HIS A 349 -15.53 20.69 32.15
N LEU A 350 -14.64 21.58 32.59
CA LEU A 350 -13.29 21.74 32.06
C LEU A 350 -12.29 21.14 33.06
N GLU A 351 -11.45 20.22 32.61
CA GLU A 351 -10.34 19.66 33.37
C GLU A 351 -9.04 19.92 32.59
N ILE A 352 -8.12 20.67 33.20
CA ILE A 352 -6.81 20.96 32.63
C ILE A 352 -5.72 20.27 33.45
N GLY A 353 -4.83 19.58 32.75
CA GLY A 353 -3.57 19.11 33.31
C GLY A 353 -3.05 17.84 32.64
N THR A 354 -1.86 17.44 33.08
CA THR A 354 -1.28 16.13 32.75
C THR A 354 -2.15 15.00 33.32
N ASP A 355 -2.00 13.79 32.78
CA ASP A 355 -2.82 12.60 33.05
C ASP A 355 -3.38 12.51 34.49
N SER A 356 -4.71 12.41 34.60
CA SER A 356 -5.43 12.30 35.87
C SER A 356 -4.92 11.19 36.81
N THR A 357 -4.25 10.16 36.28
CA THR A 357 -3.59 9.11 37.06
C THR A 357 -2.36 9.62 37.79
N ILE A 358 -1.53 10.47 37.15
CA ILE A 358 -0.35 11.10 37.73
C ILE A 358 -0.76 12.05 38.88
N ILE A 359 -1.81 12.87 38.65
CA ILE A 359 -2.33 13.80 39.68
C ILE A 359 -2.90 13.02 40.88
N LYS A 360 -3.65 11.93 40.64
CA LYS A 360 -4.14 11.06 41.73
C LYS A 360 -3.00 10.46 42.54
N ARG A 361 -1.98 9.92 41.86
CA ARG A 361 -0.81 9.33 42.52
C ARG A 361 -0.05 10.34 43.37
N GLN A 362 0.08 11.59 42.89
CA GLN A 362 0.63 12.69 43.68
C GLN A 362 -0.17 12.93 44.97
N GLN A 363 -1.50 12.99 44.88
CA GLN A 363 -2.38 13.20 46.04
C GLN A 363 -2.35 12.04 47.05
N GLU A 364 -2.17 10.80 46.58
CA GLU A 364 -1.95 9.63 47.44
C GLU A 364 -0.65 9.77 48.22
N LEU A 365 0.48 10.00 47.53
CA LEU A 365 1.80 10.16 48.14
C LEU A 365 1.83 11.31 49.17
N ILE A 366 1.20 12.45 48.88
CA ILE A 366 1.11 13.59 49.81
C ILE A 366 0.33 13.23 51.09
N LYS A 367 -0.61 12.27 51.04
CA LYS A 367 -1.35 11.79 52.23
C LYS A 367 -0.62 10.66 52.97
N GLU A 368 0.04 9.77 52.24
CA GLU A 368 0.71 8.58 52.79
C GLU A 368 2.06 8.88 53.45
N LEU A 369 2.84 9.83 52.90
CA LEU A 369 4.17 10.16 53.41
C LEU A 369 4.15 10.70 54.86
N PRO A 370 3.32 11.70 55.24
CA PRO A 370 3.28 12.20 56.62
C PRO A 370 2.87 11.14 57.65
N GLN A 371 1.95 10.23 57.27
CA GLN A 371 1.56 9.11 58.13
C GLN A 371 2.68 8.10 58.31
N SER A 372 3.47 7.85 57.27
CA SER A 372 4.61 6.94 57.29
C SER A 372 5.76 7.53 58.12
N GLU A 373 6.02 8.84 57.99
CA GLU A 373 7.00 9.57 58.80
C GLU A 373 6.64 9.56 60.30
N SER A 374 5.37 9.78 60.64
CA SER A 374 4.89 9.71 62.03
C SER A 374 5.09 8.30 62.64
N LYS A 375 4.84 7.23 61.86
CA LYS A 375 5.12 5.84 62.25
C LYS A 375 6.62 5.59 62.43
N ALA A 376 7.45 6.07 61.49
CA ALA A 376 8.91 5.94 61.56
C ALA A 376 9.47 6.62 62.82
N HIS A 377 9.02 7.83 63.14
CA HIS A 377 9.45 8.57 64.34
C HIS A 377 9.02 7.89 65.65
N SER A 378 7.84 7.25 65.65
CA SER A 378 7.37 6.44 66.77
C SER A 378 8.23 5.18 66.98
N LEU A 379 8.63 4.51 65.90
CA LEU A 379 9.55 3.37 65.95
C LEU A 379 10.97 3.80 66.34
N GLU A 380 11.47 4.93 65.86
CA GLU A 380 12.77 5.50 66.24
C GLU A 380 12.83 5.80 67.74
N SER A 381 11.75 6.39 68.28
CA SER A 381 11.58 6.61 69.72
C SER A 381 11.63 5.30 70.51
N LEU A 382 10.91 4.26 70.06
CA LEU A 382 10.93 2.92 70.66
C LEU A 382 12.33 2.27 70.61
N ILE A 383 13.01 2.35 69.46
CA ILE A 383 14.37 1.82 69.26
C ILE A 383 15.35 2.53 70.19
N SER A 384 15.24 3.86 70.35
CA SER A 384 16.10 4.62 71.26
C SER A 384 15.94 4.17 72.73
N LEU A 385 14.70 3.96 73.19
CA LEU A 385 14.38 3.48 74.53
C LEU A 385 14.89 2.04 74.76
N LEU A 386 14.72 1.17 73.77
CA LEU A 386 15.21 -0.22 73.84
C LEU A 386 16.74 -0.28 73.86
N ARG A 387 17.43 0.58 73.09
CA ARG A 387 18.90 0.71 73.17
C ARG A 387 19.39 1.28 74.50
N GLN A 388 18.65 2.18 75.14
CA GLN A 388 18.95 2.63 76.52
C GLN A 388 18.80 1.49 77.54
N TYR A 389 17.83 0.58 77.37
CA TYR A 389 17.75 -0.63 78.20
C TYR A 389 18.87 -1.63 77.92
N GLU A 390 19.39 -1.68 76.69
CA GLU A 390 20.55 -2.49 76.31
C GLU A 390 21.84 -1.98 76.98
N THR A 391 22.15 -0.69 76.89
CA THR A 391 23.34 -0.10 77.56
C THR A 391 23.25 -0.16 79.08
N ALA A 392 22.05 -0.17 79.65
CA ALA A 392 21.83 -0.36 81.09
C ALA A 392 21.85 -1.83 81.55
N ASN A 393 22.09 -2.82 80.67
CA ASN A 393 22.00 -4.27 80.95
C ASN A 393 20.61 -4.73 81.48
N ARG A 394 19.52 -4.07 81.06
CA ARG A 394 18.12 -4.36 81.47
C ARG A 394 17.25 -4.90 80.32
N LEU A 395 17.89 -5.47 79.29
CA LEU A 395 17.22 -6.00 78.09
C LEU A 395 16.84 -7.48 78.29
N THR A 396 15.53 -7.76 78.37
CA THR A 396 15.01 -9.13 78.41
C THR A 396 15.01 -9.77 77.01
N PRO A 397 14.93 -11.12 76.89
CA PRO A 397 14.85 -11.80 75.59
C PRO A 397 13.69 -11.29 74.71
N GLU A 398 12.54 -11.01 75.33
CA GLU A 398 11.37 -10.42 74.67
C GLU A 398 11.69 -9.03 74.11
N LYS A 399 12.26 -8.12 74.93
CA LYS A 399 12.67 -6.78 74.48
C LYS A 399 13.72 -6.82 73.38
N LYS A 400 14.62 -7.81 73.39
CA LYS A 400 15.60 -8.01 72.33
C LYS A 400 14.94 -8.41 71.01
N LYS A 401 13.90 -9.24 71.04
CA LYS A 401 13.05 -9.52 69.87
C LYS A 401 12.30 -8.28 69.40
N THR A 402 11.65 -7.53 70.30
CA THR A 402 10.97 -6.28 69.97
C THR A 402 11.91 -5.26 69.32
N LEU A 403 13.15 -5.15 69.78
CA LEU A 403 14.17 -4.27 69.20
C LEU A 403 14.50 -4.69 67.75
N HIS A 404 14.71 -5.98 67.51
CA HIS A 404 14.96 -6.51 66.18
C HIS A 404 13.79 -6.24 65.22
N ASP A 405 12.57 -6.56 65.65
CA ASP A 405 11.36 -6.40 64.84
C ASP A 405 11.05 -4.91 64.56
N ALA A 406 11.33 -4.02 65.53
CA ALA A 406 11.20 -2.57 65.37
C ALA A 406 12.26 -1.99 64.40
N VAL A 407 13.52 -2.42 64.49
CA VAL A 407 14.59 -1.99 63.57
C VAL A 407 14.30 -2.44 62.14
N TYR A 408 13.85 -3.68 61.94
CA TYR A 408 13.45 -4.18 60.63
C TYR A 408 12.27 -3.38 60.06
N SER A 409 11.22 -3.17 60.87
CA SER A 409 10.04 -2.39 60.47
C SER A 409 10.39 -0.94 60.13
N TYR A 410 11.30 -0.32 60.89
CA TYR A 410 11.80 1.02 60.62
C TYR A 410 12.58 1.08 59.29
N GLN A 411 13.43 0.10 59.00
CA GLN A 411 14.18 0.05 57.74
C GLN A 411 13.27 -0.09 56.51
N GLU A 412 12.23 -0.92 56.57
CA GLU A 412 11.26 -1.06 55.48
C GLU A 412 10.43 0.23 55.29
N ILE A 413 9.95 0.84 56.39
CA ILE A 413 9.21 2.12 56.32
C ILE A 413 10.12 3.25 55.79
N ALA A 414 11.37 3.34 56.25
CA ALA A 414 12.32 4.34 55.78
C ALA A 414 12.61 4.21 54.28
N ARG A 415 12.80 2.97 53.77
CA ARG A 415 12.95 2.71 52.33
C ARG A 415 11.70 3.10 51.54
N SER A 416 10.51 2.83 52.09
CA SER A 416 9.24 3.23 51.47
C SER A 416 9.07 4.76 51.43
N ILE A 417 9.47 5.47 52.49
CA ILE A 417 9.48 6.94 52.52
C ILE A 417 10.48 7.51 51.50
N GLU A 418 11.69 6.94 51.41
CA GLU A 418 12.70 7.38 50.43
C GLU A 418 12.20 7.21 48.99
N ASN A 419 11.64 6.04 48.67
CA ASN A 419 11.07 5.75 47.35
C ASN A 419 9.87 6.65 47.04
N GLY A 420 8.93 6.82 47.98
CA GLY A 420 7.77 7.69 47.81
C GLY A 420 8.14 9.17 47.65
N LYS A 421 9.21 9.64 48.34
CA LYS A 421 9.75 11.00 48.13
C LYS A 421 10.40 11.17 46.77
N LYS A 422 11.12 10.17 46.26
CA LYS A 422 11.68 10.19 44.89
C LYS A 422 10.57 10.20 43.84
N GLU A 423 9.55 9.35 44.01
CA GLU A 423 8.38 9.30 43.12
C GLU A 423 7.64 10.65 43.13
N LEU A 424 7.37 11.22 44.31
CA LEU A 424 6.71 12.52 44.44
C LEU A 424 7.53 13.65 43.82
N ALA A 425 8.86 13.65 43.97
CA ALA A 425 9.74 14.63 43.34
C ALA A 425 9.69 14.54 41.80
N GLN A 426 9.77 13.33 41.23
CA GLN A 426 9.67 13.10 39.78
C GLN A 426 8.31 13.52 39.21
N ILE A 427 7.22 13.21 39.91
CA ILE A 427 5.87 13.63 39.51
C ILE A 427 5.75 15.17 39.56
N THR A 428 6.27 15.79 40.62
CA THR A 428 6.23 17.25 40.79
C THR A 428 7.09 17.97 39.76
N GLU A 429 8.26 17.42 39.40
CA GLU A 429 9.10 17.92 38.31
C GLU A 429 8.39 17.80 36.95
N LEU A 430 7.80 16.64 36.63
CA LEU A 430 7.00 16.43 35.42
C LEU A 430 5.85 17.43 35.26
N ILE A 431 5.17 17.74 36.37
CA ILE A 431 4.10 18.73 36.44
C ILE A 431 4.66 20.14 36.24
N ASN A 432 5.72 20.52 36.97
CA ASN A 432 6.33 21.85 36.88
C ASN A 432 6.94 22.14 35.51
N THR A 433 7.55 21.14 34.85
CA THR A 433 8.13 21.30 33.50
C THR A 433 7.08 21.51 32.42
N LYS A 434 5.89 20.89 32.56
CA LYS A 434 4.79 21.03 31.58
C LYS A 434 3.85 22.19 31.89
N GLY A 435 3.74 22.57 33.16
CA GLY A 435 2.69 23.43 33.68
C GLY A 435 1.32 22.75 33.68
N TYR A 436 0.37 23.34 34.40
CA TYR A 436 -1.02 22.90 34.43
C TYR A 436 -1.90 23.53 33.34
N GLY A 437 -1.33 24.35 32.45
CA GLY A 437 -2.11 25.13 31.49
C GLY A 437 -3.03 26.18 32.13
N ARG A 438 -3.97 26.71 31.34
CA ARG A 438 -4.95 27.73 31.76
C ARG A 438 -6.20 27.74 30.89
N VAL A 439 -7.32 28.17 31.47
CA VAL A 439 -8.54 28.55 30.73
C VAL A 439 -8.43 30.03 30.38
N VAL A 440 -8.47 30.37 29.09
CA VAL A 440 -8.42 31.75 28.58
C VAL A 440 -9.78 32.05 27.96
N CYS A 441 -10.56 32.93 28.59
CA CYS A 441 -11.93 33.25 28.16
C CYS A 441 -12.10 34.74 27.85
N SER A 442 -12.10 35.12 26.56
CA SER A 442 -12.03 36.53 26.14
C SER A 442 -13.30 37.35 26.29
N ASP A 443 -14.47 36.73 26.46
CA ASP A 443 -15.75 37.41 26.67
C ASP A 443 -16.35 37.04 28.02
N THR A 444 -16.96 35.86 28.18
CA THR A 444 -17.66 35.47 29.41
C THR A 444 -17.59 33.96 29.70
N ILE A 445 -17.20 33.60 30.92
CA ILE A 445 -17.44 32.26 31.51
C ILE A 445 -18.76 32.32 32.29
N HIS A 446 -19.77 31.56 31.86
CA HIS A 446 -21.09 31.56 32.47
C HIS A 446 -21.19 30.62 33.69
N PRO A 447 -22.15 30.89 34.61
CA PRO A 447 -22.51 29.98 35.68
C PRO A 447 -22.86 28.56 35.19
N GLY A 448 -22.63 27.56 36.04
CA GLY A 448 -22.75 26.14 35.68
C GLY A 448 -21.49 25.58 35.00
N THR A 449 -20.48 26.42 34.74
CA THR A 449 -19.13 25.97 34.40
C THR A 449 -18.42 25.47 35.65
N THR A 450 -17.77 24.31 35.56
CA THR A 450 -16.87 23.77 36.59
C THR A 450 -15.49 23.65 35.97
N VAL A 451 -14.48 24.22 36.61
CA VAL A 451 -13.10 24.24 36.13
C VAL A 451 -12.23 23.52 37.16
N LYS A 452 -11.52 22.49 36.72
CA LYS A 452 -10.54 21.74 37.50
C LYS A 452 -9.17 21.96 36.87
N ILE A 453 -8.19 22.36 37.69
CA ILE A 453 -6.81 22.56 37.26
C ILE A 453 -5.92 21.86 38.29
N GLY A 454 -5.26 20.79 37.87
CA GLY A 454 -4.48 19.95 38.79
C GLY A 454 -5.33 19.36 39.92
N PRO A 455 -4.95 19.56 41.20
CA PRO A 455 -5.70 19.08 42.36
C PRO A 455 -6.93 19.92 42.70
N PHE A 456 -7.02 21.17 42.21
CA PHE A 456 -8.04 22.13 42.60
C PHE A 456 -9.24 22.13 41.66
N GLN A 457 -10.41 22.44 42.21
CA GLN A 457 -11.67 22.55 41.48
C GLN A 457 -12.41 23.83 41.92
N MET A 458 -12.82 24.63 40.95
CA MET A 458 -13.60 25.84 41.12
C MET A 458 -14.92 25.70 40.36
N LYS A 459 -16.03 26.05 41.01
CA LYS A 459 -17.32 26.20 40.35
C LYS A 459 -17.54 27.67 40.02
N VAL A 460 -18.04 27.95 38.83
CA VAL A 460 -18.46 29.29 38.42
C VAL A 460 -19.93 29.43 38.78
N ASP A 461 -20.21 30.24 39.80
CA ASP A 461 -21.56 30.57 40.25
C ASP A 461 -22.00 31.97 39.79
N GLU A 462 -21.06 32.88 39.54
CA GLU A 462 -21.27 34.21 38.94
C GLU A 462 -20.50 34.35 37.61
N PRO A 463 -20.99 35.14 36.62
CA PRO A 463 -20.35 35.25 35.32
C PRO A 463 -18.99 35.96 35.39
N LEU A 464 -17.93 35.31 34.89
CA LEU A 464 -16.57 35.87 34.84
C LEU A 464 -16.27 36.46 33.47
N ALA A 465 -16.28 37.79 33.38
CA ALA A 465 -16.00 38.51 32.12
C ALA A 465 -14.50 38.74 31.89
N GLY A 466 -14.01 38.37 30.70
CA GLY A 466 -12.64 38.63 30.21
C GLY A 466 -11.52 38.11 31.12
N ARG A 467 -11.55 36.81 31.47
CA ARG A 467 -10.66 36.23 32.50
C ARG A 467 -9.77 35.09 32.00
N SER A 468 -8.62 34.98 32.65
CA SER A 468 -7.71 33.84 32.59
C SER A 468 -7.79 33.07 33.92
N LEU A 469 -8.07 31.77 33.89
CA LEU A 469 -8.06 30.88 35.04
C LEU A 469 -6.80 30.02 35.01
N TYR A 470 -5.99 30.09 36.05
CA TYR A 470 -4.70 29.40 36.10
C TYR A 470 -4.41 28.84 37.50
N TYR A 471 -3.49 27.88 37.56
CA TYR A 471 -3.06 27.27 38.81
C TYR A 471 -2.16 28.21 39.63
N SER A 472 -2.37 28.24 40.94
CA SER A 472 -1.47 28.77 41.97
C SER A 472 -1.38 27.77 43.13
N GLU A 473 -0.40 27.92 44.01
CA GLU A 473 -0.23 27.06 45.20
C GLU A 473 -1.45 27.11 46.13
N ASP A 474 -2.14 28.26 46.20
CA ASP A 474 -3.34 28.48 47.03
C ASP A 474 -4.66 28.05 46.36
N GLY A 475 -4.66 27.68 45.07
CA GLY A 475 -5.90 27.34 44.35
C GLY A 475 -5.92 27.72 42.87
N ILE A 476 -7.14 27.91 42.34
CA ILE A 476 -7.36 28.45 40.98
C ILE A 476 -7.48 29.98 41.08
N CYS A 477 -6.57 30.71 40.47
CA CYS A 477 -6.58 32.16 40.43
C CYS A 477 -7.33 32.69 39.20
N VAL A 478 -7.97 33.86 39.36
CA VAL A 478 -8.75 34.55 38.31
C VAL A 478 -8.03 35.83 37.87
N GLY A 479 -7.16 35.70 36.86
CA GLY A 479 -6.45 36.83 36.24
C GLY A 479 -7.31 37.60 35.25
N MET A 480 -6.92 38.85 34.98
CA MET A 480 -7.29 39.52 33.73
C MET A 480 -6.46 38.96 32.57
N LEU A 481 -6.87 39.24 31.34
CA LEU A 481 -6.22 38.80 30.10
C LEU A 481 -5.08 39.73 29.66
#